data_AF-A0A453HKR0-F1
#
_entry.id   AF-A0A453HKR0-F1
#
_cell.length_a   1.000
_cell.length_b   1.000
_cell.length_c   1.000
_cell.angle_alpha   90.00
_cell.angle_beta   90.00
_cell.angle_gamma   90.00
#
_symmetry.space_group_name_H-M   'P 1'
#
loop_
_entity.id
_entity.type
_entity.pdbx_description
1 polymer ?
#
loop_
_entity_poly.entity_id
_entity_poly.type
_entity_poly.pdbx_seq_one_letter_code
_entity_poly.pdbx_strand_id
1 'polypeptide(L)'
;MVRTAASYIKRCMGAGADDALIFCGSGATAAVKRLQEVMGMAAPPGPLLRARLLSQLRAEERWVVFVGPYEHHSNLLSWRQSLADVVEVGAGDDGLVDLAALRRALGSPEYAKRPMLGSFSACSNATGIVTDTRAIARVLHQHGAFACFDFAASGPYVEIDMRSGDMDGYDAVFLSPHKFPGGPGTPGLLLMNRSLYRLASLPPTTCGGGTVAYVNARSEDDTVYLDDVEEREDAGTPPITQKVRASLAFWVKEHVGLGAIALRERVHADAAMRWLLSNPAVKVLGSVEARRLPIFSFLVYPGGDTTLGRRRRRLPLHGRFVAKLMNDLFGIQARGGCGCASPYGHALLGVGEELSLRIRSAILKGYHGVKPGWTRVSFAYYLPPEEFRFILAAIDFVAAHGHRFLPLYNFDWATGNWTFRRRAVKHHLMLEELLHGHGSSNTKMKGSKTAGDSDKFEGYLEFATKVALSLPETCDEQQVPEGIDPDIVLFRV
;
A
#
# COMPACT_ATOMS: atom_id res chain seq x y z
N MET A 1 -18.69 17.40 -21.13
CA MET A 1 -18.11 16.08 -20.76
C MET A 1 -17.17 16.18 -19.57
N VAL A 2 -16.08 16.96 -19.62
CA VAL A 2 -15.11 17.07 -18.49
C VAL A 2 -15.74 17.61 -17.21
N ARG A 3 -16.47 18.74 -17.29
CA ARG A 3 -17.20 19.30 -16.13
C ARG A 3 -18.18 18.29 -15.54
N THR A 4 -18.93 17.59 -16.40
CA THR A 4 -19.85 16.51 -15.98
C THR A 4 -19.13 15.39 -15.23
N ALA A 5 -17.95 14.96 -15.72
CA ALA A 5 -17.15 13.94 -15.05
C ALA A 5 -16.65 14.41 -13.68
N ALA A 6 -16.19 15.66 -13.57
CA ALA A 6 -15.78 16.25 -12.30
C ALA A 6 -16.95 16.35 -11.30
N SER A 7 -18.10 16.90 -11.72
CA SER A 7 -19.31 16.99 -10.89
C SER A 7 -19.80 15.62 -10.42
N TYR A 8 -19.71 14.60 -11.28
CA TYR A 8 -20.06 13.23 -10.92
C TYR A 8 -19.15 12.69 -9.81
N ILE A 9 -17.82 12.83 -9.96
CA ILE A 9 -16.85 12.41 -8.93
C ILE A 9 -17.08 13.16 -7.61
N LYS A 10 -17.27 14.49 -7.67
CA LYS A 10 -17.59 15.32 -6.50
C LYS A 10 -18.78 14.78 -5.73
N ARG A 11 -19.88 14.47 -6.44
CA ARG A 11 -21.08 13.87 -5.83
C ARG A 11 -20.78 12.53 -5.17
N CYS A 12 -20.05 11.64 -5.84
CA CYS A 12 -19.70 10.32 -5.29
C CYS A 12 -18.77 10.38 -4.07
N MET A 13 -18.11 11.52 -3.82
CA MET A 13 -17.24 11.75 -2.67
C MET A 13 -17.89 12.62 -1.58
N GLY A 14 -19.18 12.96 -1.73
CA GLY A 14 -19.91 13.81 -0.77
C GLY A 14 -19.42 15.25 -0.71
N ALA A 15 -18.87 15.78 -1.81
CA ALA A 15 -18.38 17.16 -1.87
C ALA A 15 -19.53 18.18 -1.76
N GLY A 16 -19.36 19.17 -0.89
CA GLY A 16 -20.23 20.34 -0.75
C GLY A 16 -19.85 21.50 -1.68
N ALA A 17 -20.50 22.65 -1.46
CA ALA A 17 -20.28 23.87 -2.22
C ALA A 17 -18.89 24.49 -1.97
N ASP A 18 -18.37 24.33 -0.76
CA ASP A 18 -17.08 24.87 -0.34
C ASP A 18 -15.90 23.94 -0.66
N ASP A 19 -16.13 22.85 -1.41
CA ASP A 19 -15.10 21.88 -1.77
C ASP A 19 -14.66 22.04 -3.23
N ALA A 20 -13.36 21.86 -3.45
CA ALA A 20 -12.72 21.88 -4.76
C ALA A 20 -12.11 20.51 -5.09
N LEU A 21 -12.37 20.01 -6.29
CA LEU A 21 -11.77 18.80 -6.84
C LEU A 21 -10.65 19.15 -7.81
N ILE A 22 -9.42 18.77 -7.47
CA ILE A 22 -8.24 18.92 -8.31
C ILE A 22 -7.83 17.56 -8.86
N PHE A 23 -7.61 17.51 -10.18
CA PHE A 23 -7.05 16.35 -10.86
C PHE A 23 -5.54 16.51 -10.92
N CYS A 24 -4.83 15.61 -10.24
CA CYS A 24 -3.39 15.71 -10.07
C CYS A 24 -2.64 14.80 -11.04
N GLY A 25 -1.32 14.73 -10.91
CA GLY A 25 -0.49 13.74 -11.61
C GLY A 25 -0.78 12.29 -11.18
N SER A 26 0.24 11.44 -11.17
CA SER A 26 0.07 10.00 -10.94
C SER A 26 -0.35 9.64 -9.50
N GLY A 27 -1.64 9.36 -9.32
CA GLY A 27 -2.21 8.79 -8.09
C GLY A 27 -2.19 9.72 -6.88
N ALA A 28 -2.49 9.16 -5.71
CA ALA A 28 -2.59 9.90 -4.46
C ALA A 28 -1.27 10.58 -4.06
N THR A 29 -0.13 10.05 -4.50
CA THR A 29 1.18 10.71 -4.31
C THR A 29 1.19 12.13 -4.87
N ALA A 30 0.68 12.31 -6.10
CA ALA A 30 0.61 13.63 -6.71
C ALA A 30 -0.43 14.51 -6.01
N ALA A 31 -1.51 13.93 -5.49
CA ALA A 31 -2.53 14.65 -4.72
C ALA A 31 -2.01 15.17 -3.38
N VAL A 32 -1.25 14.37 -2.61
CA VAL A 32 -0.60 14.83 -1.36
C VAL A 32 0.40 15.94 -1.67
N LYS A 33 1.19 15.80 -2.73
CA LYS A 33 2.12 16.87 -3.15
C LYS A 33 1.37 18.14 -3.55
N ARG A 34 0.29 18.03 -4.33
CA ARG A 34 -0.54 19.17 -4.71
C ARG A 34 -1.14 19.86 -3.49
N LEU A 35 -1.59 19.11 -2.48
CA LEU A 35 -2.07 19.67 -1.22
C LEU A 35 -0.99 20.52 -0.54
N GLN A 36 0.27 20.05 -0.50
CA GLN A 36 1.38 20.85 0.03
C GLN A 36 1.62 22.13 -0.76
N GLU A 37 1.50 22.06 -2.09
CA GLU A 37 1.73 23.21 -2.97
C GLU A 37 0.66 24.28 -2.74
N VAL A 38 -0.62 23.92 -2.75
CA VAL A 38 -1.73 24.87 -2.55
C VAL A 38 -1.79 25.44 -1.13
N MET A 39 -1.24 24.73 -0.14
CA MET A 39 -1.14 25.20 1.25
C MET A 39 0.16 25.98 1.53
N GLY A 40 1.08 26.10 0.55
CA GLY A 40 2.37 26.78 0.73
C GLY A 40 3.37 26.02 1.61
N MET A 41 3.22 24.71 1.79
CA MET A 41 4.14 23.86 2.54
C MET A 41 5.17 23.13 1.66
N ALA A 42 4.99 23.15 0.35
CA ALA A 42 5.90 22.49 -0.58
C ALA A 42 7.31 23.09 -0.50
N ALA A 43 8.29 22.25 -0.19
CA ALA A 43 9.70 22.63 -0.26
C ALA A 43 10.29 22.27 -1.64
N PRO A 44 11.25 23.07 -2.15
CA PRO A 44 12.07 22.67 -3.28
C PRO A 44 12.95 21.46 -2.91
N PRO A 45 13.28 20.59 -3.88
CA PRO A 45 14.17 19.47 -3.62
C PRO A 45 15.58 19.96 -3.24
N GLY A 46 16.24 19.24 -2.34
CA GLY A 46 17.60 19.51 -1.91
C GLY A 46 17.70 20.12 -0.50
N PRO A 47 18.71 19.71 0.30
CA PRO A 47 18.77 20.05 1.72
C PRO A 47 19.05 21.54 1.99
N LEU A 48 19.85 22.19 1.15
CA LEU A 48 20.31 23.56 1.39
C LEU A 48 19.18 24.59 1.33
N LEU A 49 18.40 24.59 0.26
CA LEU A 49 17.34 25.59 0.08
C LEU A 49 16.19 25.35 1.08
N ARG A 50 15.84 24.08 1.33
CA ARG A 50 14.87 23.74 2.38
C ARG A 50 15.32 24.21 3.76
N ALA A 51 16.57 23.97 4.15
CA ALA A 51 17.10 24.42 5.43
C ALA A 51 17.08 25.95 5.56
N ARG A 52 17.42 26.68 4.48
CA ARG A 52 17.34 28.14 4.45
C ARG A 52 15.90 28.64 4.67
N LEU A 53 14.92 28.06 3.98
CA LEU A 53 13.51 28.41 4.17
C LEU A 53 13.04 28.13 5.61
N LEU A 54 13.35 26.95 6.13
CA LEU A 54 13.01 26.58 7.51
C LEU A 54 13.61 27.54 8.54
N SER A 55 14.83 28.05 8.31
CA SER A 55 15.48 29.02 9.21
C SER A 55 14.84 30.41 9.24
N GLN A 56 14.01 30.73 8.24
CA GLN A 56 13.34 32.03 8.08
C GLN A 56 11.87 31.99 8.52
N LEU A 57 11.28 30.80 8.63
CA LEU A 57 9.89 30.65 9.07
C LEU A 57 9.78 30.88 10.57
N ARG A 58 8.80 31.71 10.96
CA ARG A 58 8.38 31.80 12.36
C ARG A 58 7.63 30.53 12.75
N ALA A 59 7.58 30.24 14.05
CA ALA A 59 6.90 29.04 14.55
C ALA A 59 5.44 29.00 14.11
N GLU A 60 4.74 30.14 14.15
CA GLU A 60 3.33 30.30 13.81
C GLU A 60 3.06 30.15 12.30
N GLU A 61 4.07 30.26 11.46
CA GLU A 61 3.98 30.05 10.01
C GLU A 61 4.22 28.59 9.64
N ARG A 62 4.88 27.84 10.52
CA ARG A 62 5.28 26.45 10.28
C ARG A 62 4.20 25.49 10.74
N TRP A 63 3.52 24.89 9.76
CA TRP A 63 2.54 23.84 9.97
C TRP A 63 3.06 22.66 10.77
N VAL A 64 2.18 22.06 11.59
CA VAL A 64 2.39 20.77 12.23
C VAL A 64 1.49 19.73 11.56
N VAL A 65 2.08 18.64 11.08
CA VAL A 65 1.39 17.55 10.40
C VAL A 65 1.47 16.30 11.25
N PHE A 66 0.32 15.82 11.73
CA PHE A 66 0.20 14.56 12.44
C PHE A 66 -0.06 13.43 11.45
N VAL A 67 0.70 12.35 11.52
CA VAL A 67 0.56 11.19 10.63
C VAL A 67 0.42 9.91 11.44
N GLY A 68 -0.23 8.89 10.87
CA GLY A 68 -0.52 7.63 11.57
C GLY A 68 0.64 6.62 11.59
N PRO A 69 0.43 5.47 12.25
CA PRO A 69 1.46 4.45 12.42
C PRO A 69 1.66 3.55 11.20
N TYR A 70 0.72 3.54 10.26
CA TYR A 70 0.71 2.65 9.09
C TYR A 70 0.58 3.39 7.76
N GLU A 71 1.15 4.60 7.70
CA GLU A 71 1.11 5.40 6.48
C GLU A 71 1.91 4.78 5.33
N HIS A 72 1.34 4.89 4.13
CA HIS A 72 2.08 4.68 2.90
C HIS A 72 3.17 5.75 2.76
N HIS A 73 4.30 5.42 2.10
CA HIS A 73 5.40 6.38 1.89
C HIS A 73 4.96 7.70 1.26
N SER A 74 3.95 7.67 0.38
CA SER A 74 3.35 8.88 -0.21
C SER A 74 2.73 9.83 0.82
N ASN A 75 2.21 9.29 1.93
CA ASN A 75 1.60 10.05 3.01
C ASN A 75 2.50 10.17 4.26
N LEU A 76 3.80 9.86 4.12
CA LEU A 76 4.78 10.05 5.20
C LEU A 76 6.01 10.82 4.70
N LEU A 77 6.70 10.28 3.69
CA LEU A 77 7.91 10.91 3.16
C LEU A 77 7.62 12.25 2.51
N SER A 78 6.44 12.39 1.88
CA SER A 78 6.01 13.65 1.30
C SER A 78 5.97 14.77 2.36
N TRP A 79 5.38 14.50 3.53
CA TRP A 79 5.35 15.45 4.65
C TRP A 79 6.73 15.67 5.26
N ARG A 80 7.51 14.61 5.48
CA ARG A 80 8.89 14.71 6.02
C ARG A 80 9.82 15.54 5.15
N GLN A 81 9.55 15.65 3.84
CA GLN A 81 10.29 16.48 2.89
C GLN A 81 9.66 17.86 2.64
N SER A 82 8.52 18.17 3.27
CA SER A 82 7.88 19.50 3.21
C SER A 82 8.52 20.49 4.20
N LEU A 83 7.97 21.71 4.26
CA LEU A 83 8.32 22.72 5.27
C LEU A 83 7.65 22.47 6.63
N ALA A 84 6.70 21.54 6.70
CA ALA A 84 6.01 21.22 7.94
C ALA A 84 6.94 20.57 8.98
N ASP A 85 6.48 20.62 10.22
CA ASP A 85 6.95 19.78 11.31
C ASP A 85 6.08 18.52 11.37
N VAL A 86 6.68 17.34 11.40
CA VAL A 86 5.93 16.07 11.25
C VAL A 86 5.96 15.30 12.56
N VAL A 87 4.78 15.02 13.07
CA VAL A 87 4.58 14.27 14.32
C VAL A 87 3.95 12.92 13.98
N GLU A 88 4.68 11.84 14.29
CA GLU A 88 4.21 10.48 14.04
C GLU A 88 3.45 9.96 15.27
N VAL A 89 2.17 9.68 15.09
CA VAL A 89 1.33 9.05 16.10
C VAL A 89 1.44 7.53 15.98
N GLY A 90 1.86 6.89 17.07
CA GLY A 90 2.01 5.44 17.15
C GLY A 90 0.70 4.67 17.09
N ALA A 91 0.82 3.35 17.01
CA ALA A 91 -0.31 2.46 17.18
C ALA A 91 -0.54 2.18 18.67
N GLY A 92 -1.79 2.02 19.07
CA GLY A 92 -2.16 1.48 20.38
C GLY A 92 -1.93 -0.03 20.44
N ASP A 93 -2.21 -0.62 21.61
CA ASP A 93 -2.07 -2.07 21.84
C ASP A 93 -3.00 -2.90 20.94
N ASP A 94 -4.11 -2.31 20.50
CA ASP A 94 -5.07 -2.89 19.55
C ASP A 94 -4.59 -2.85 18.08
N GLY A 95 -3.43 -2.24 17.82
CA GLY A 95 -2.85 -2.05 16.49
C GLY A 95 -3.52 -0.96 15.65
N LEU A 96 -4.44 -0.17 16.24
CA LEU A 96 -5.08 0.99 15.62
C LEU A 96 -4.33 2.27 15.97
N VAL A 97 -4.73 3.42 15.42
CA VAL A 97 -4.16 4.72 15.79
C VAL A 97 -4.40 5.00 17.28
N ASP A 98 -3.35 5.33 18.04
CA ASP A 98 -3.49 5.74 19.43
C ASP A 98 -4.11 7.15 19.51
N LEU A 99 -5.45 7.21 19.66
CA LEU A 99 -6.19 8.46 19.80
C LEU A 99 -5.81 9.24 21.07
N ALA A 100 -5.33 8.56 22.13
CA ALA A 100 -4.87 9.25 23.33
C ALA A 100 -3.52 9.92 23.08
N ALA A 101 -2.59 9.27 22.37
CA ALA A 101 -1.36 9.89 21.91
C ALA A 101 -1.62 11.07 20.97
N LEU A 102 -2.56 10.93 20.02
CA LEU A 102 -2.96 12.02 19.15
C LEU A 102 -3.46 13.23 19.95
N ARG A 103 -4.37 13.03 20.92
CA ARG A 103 -4.85 14.12 21.80
C ARG A 103 -3.73 14.80 22.57
N ARG A 104 -2.80 14.01 23.16
CA ARG A 104 -1.65 14.57 23.87
C ARG A 104 -0.76 15.40 22.96
N ALA A 105 -0.50 14.91 21.74
CA ALA A 105 0.33 15.62 20.77
C ALA A 105 -0.34 16.92 20.29
N LEU A 106 -1.64 16.89 19.96
CA LEU A 106 -2.42 18.08 19.58
C LEU A 106 -2.50 19.14 20.69
N GLY A 107 -2.60 18.70 21.95
CA GLY A 107 -2.64 19.58 23.12
C GLY A 107 -1.27 20.08 23.60
N SER A 108 -0.17 19.71 22.92
CA SER A 108 1.18 20.10 23.33
C SER A 108 1.37 21.62 23.26
N PRO A 109 1.87 22.27 24.33
CA PRO A 109 2.21 23.70 24.29
C PRO A 109 3.25 24.06 23.21
N GLU A 110 4.06 23.09 22.77
CA GLU A 110 5.02 23.24 21.67
C GLU A 110 4.36 23.65 20.35
N TYR A 111 3.12 23.19 20.13
CA TYR A 111 2.37 23.42 18.89
C TYR A 111 1.31 24.50 19.03
N ALA A 112 1.22 25.14 20.20
CA ALA A 112 0.28 26.22 20.45
C ALA A 112 0.45 27.36 19.42
N LYS A 113 -0.66 27.86 18.89
CA LYS A 113 -0.73 28.93 17.87
C LYS A 113 -0.13 28.59 16.50
N ARG A 114 0.30 27.35 16.27
CA ARG A 114 0.75 26.87 14.95
C ARG A 114 -0.43 26.29 14.20
N PRO A 115 -0.51 26.43 12.86
CA PRO A 115 -1.55 25.77 12.08
C PRO A 115 -1.28 24.26 12.06
N MET A 116 -2.33 23.46 12.25
CA MET A 116 -2.22 22.02 12.44
C MET A 116 -3.08 21.27 11.42
N LEU A 117 -2.59 20.11 10.98
CA LEU A 117 -3.38 19.17 10.18
C LEU A 117 -3.01 17.72 10.53
N GLY A 118 -3.99 16.83 10.47
CA GLY A 118 -3.78 15.39 10.49
C GLY A 118 -3.85 14.84 9.07
N SER A 119 -2.94 13.93 8.70
CA SER A 119 -2.93 13.25 7.41
C SER A 119 -2.81 11.74 7.62
N PHE A 120 -3.94 11.04 7.68
CA PHE A 120 -4.02 9.64 8.09
C PHE A 120 -4.51 8.72 6.97
N SER A 121 -3.98 7.50 6.90
CA SER A 121 -4.52 6.48 6.01
C SER A 121 -5.90 6.01 6.48
N ALA A 122 -6.90 6.07 5.60
CA ALA A 122 -8.23 5.51 5.88
C ALA A 122 -8.22 3.98 5.98
N CYS A 123 -7.21 3.35 5.36
CA CYS A 123 -6.96 1.91 5.46
C CYS A 123 -5.48 1.64 5.22
N SER A 124 -4.88 0.75 6.02
CA SER A 124 -3.52 0.28 5.77
C SER A 124 -3.46 -0.50 4.44
N ASN A 125 -2.57 -0.10 3.54
CA ASN A 125 -2.31 -0.86 2.32
C ASN A 125 -1.52 -2.16 2.58
N ALA A 126 -0.94 -2.30 3.77
CA ALA A 126 -0.20 -3.48 4.19
C ALA A 126 -1.17 -4.51 4.80
N THR A 127 -1.89 -4.14 5.86
CA THR A 127 -2.65 -5.10 6.68
C THR A 127 -4.15 -5.08 6.43
N GLY A 128 -4.64 -4.14 5.61
CA GLY A 128 -6.06 -3.94 5.35
C GLY A 128 -6.83 -3.32 6.51
N ILE A 129 -6.19 -3.07 7.65
CA ILE A 129 -6.82 -2.48 8.85
C ILE A 129 -7.48 -1.15 8.46
N VAL A 130 -8.77 -1.04 8.76
CA VAL A 130 -9.58 0.16 8.49
C VAL A 130 -9.50 1.10 9.67
N THR A 131 -9.19 2.36 9.41
CA THR A 131 -9.11 3.42 10.41
C THR A 131 -10.51 3.99 10.67
N ASP A 132 -10.84 4.28 11.93
CA ASP A 132 -12.01 5.13 12.26
C ASP A 132 -11.68 6.59 11.94
N THR A 133 -11.80 6.94 10.66
CA THR A 133 -11.50 8.28 10.14
C THR A 133 -12.38 9.35 10.78
N ARG A 134 -13.63 9.03 11.12
CA ARG A 134 -14.57 9.96 11.75
C ARG A 134 -14.16 10.26 13.19
N ALA A 135 -13.70 9.26 13.95
CA ALA A 135 -13.16 9.48 15.29
C ALA A 135 -11.90 10.35 15.28
N ILE A 136 -11.00 10.13 14.32
CA ILE A 136 -9.79 10.95 14.15
C ILE A 136 -10.17 12.39 13.80
N ALA A 137 -11.08 12.59 12.84
CA ALA A 137 -11.55 13.92 12.45
C ALA A 137 -12.10 14.71 13.65
N ARG A 138 -12.95 14.09 14.49
CA ARG A 138 -13.45 14.71 15.72
C ARG A 138 -12.33 15.17 16.65
N VAL A 139 -11.31 14.32 16.84
CA VAL A 139 -10.18 14.65 17.71
C VAL A 139 -9.36 15.82 17.14
N LEU A 140 -9.13 15.85 15.82
CA LEU A 140 -8.41 16.93 15.14
C LEU A 140 -9.17 18.25 15.23
N HIS A 141 -10.44 18.27 14.85
CA HIS A 141 -11.28 19.47 14.87
C HIS A 141 -11.49 20.04 16.28
N GLN A 142 -11.58 19.19 17.30
CA GLN A 142 -11.61 19.62 18.71
C GLN A 142 -10.40 20.47 19.13
N HIS A 143 -9.27 20.33 18.41
CA HIS A 143 -8.03 21.08 18.65
C HIS A 143 -7.76 22.11 17.54
N GLY A 144 -8.74 22.39 16.67
CA GLY A 144 -8.60 23.35 15.57
C GLY A 144 -7.65 22.89 14.45
N ALA A 145 -7.35 21.58 14.36
CA ALA A 145 -6.54 21.01 13.29
C ALA A 145 -7.43 20.50 12.15
N PHE A 146 -6.95 20.60 10.91
CA PHE A 146 -7.64 20.04 9.75
C PHE A 146 -7.52 18.51 9.66
N ALA A 147 -8.52 17.83 9.12
CA ALA A 147 -8.59 16.38 8.97
C ALA A 147 -8.45 15.93 7.51
N CYS A 148 -7.26 15.44 7.15
CA CYS A 148 -6.93 14.94 5.81
C CYS A 148 -6.76 13.42 5.80
N PHE A 149 -7.26 12.74 4.77
CA PHE A 149 -7.24 11.28 4.70
C PHE A 149 -6.77 10.70 3.36
N ASP A 150 -5.88 9.69 3.44
CA ASP A 150 -5.49 8.84 2.32
C ASP A 150 -6.51 7.72 2.11
N PHE A 151 -7.35 7.86 1.09
CA PHE A 151 -8.30 6.83 0.66
C PHE A 151 -7.74 5.98 -0.49
N ALA A 152 -6.45 6.04 -0.80
CA ALA A 152 -5.90 5.25 -1.90
C ALA A 152 -6.07 3.74 -1.69
N ALA A 153 -5.99 3.21 -0.47
CA ALA A 153 -6.17 1.77 -0.25
C ALA A 153 -7.65 1.34 -0.18
N SER A 154 -8.52 2.19 0.36
CA SER A 154 -9.92 1.86 0.67
C SER A 154 -10.94 2.42 -0.32
N GLY A 155 -10.61 3.49 -1.04
CA GLY A 155 -11.53 4.22 -1.90
C GLY A 155 -12.36 3.40 -2.90
N PRO A 156 -11.84 2.31 -3.51
CA PRO A 156 -12.64 1.42 -4.34
C PRO A 156 -13.78 0.70 -3.59
N TYR A 157 -13.65 0.56 -2.27
CA TYR A 157 -14.44 -0.37 -1.45
C TYR A 157 -15.36 0.31 -0.43
N VAL A 158 -14.97 1.48 0.06
CA VAL A 158 -15.69 2.18 1.15
C VAL A 158 -16.40 3.42 0.65
N GLU A 159 -17.39 3.88 1.42
CA GLU A 159 -17.97 5.20 1.22
C GLU A 159 -16.94 6.31 1.49
N ILE A 160 -16.93 7.31 0.62
CA ILE A 160 -16.17 8.55 0.80
C ILE A 160 -17.22 9.65 0.87
N ASP A 161 -17.23 10.39 1.98
CA ASP A 161 -18.22 11.43 2.21
C ASP A 161 -17.54 12.59 2.94
N MET A 162 -17.33 13.70 2.22
CA MET A 162 -16.48 14.80 2.66
C MET A 162 -17.01 15.47 3.93
N ARG A 163 -18.26 15.96 3.91
CA ARG A 163 -18.89 16.70 5.03
C ARG A 163 -18.01 17.81 5.61
N SER A 164 -17.32 18.56 4.76
CA SER A 164 -16.41 19.63 5.23
C SER A 164 -17.14 20.61 6.15
N GLY A 165 -16.49 21.01 7.24
CA GLY A 165 -17.06 21.87 8.27
C GLY A 165 -17.83 21.14 9.39
N ASP A 166 -18.20 19.87 9.20
CA ASP A 166 -18.76 19.05 10.28
C ASP A 166 -17.66 18.59 11.25
N MET A 167 -18.03 18.38 12.51
CA MET A 167 -17.07 17.94 13.55
C MET A 167 -16.40 16.61 13.22
N ASP A 168 -17.04 15.71 12.48
CA ASP A 168 -16.46 14.46 11.98
C ASP A 168 -16.25 14.45 10.45
N GLY A 169 -16.31 15.63 9.83
CA GLY A 169 -16.03 15.88 8.43
C GLY A 169 -14.56 15.70 8.07
N TYR A 170 -14.27 15.76 6.78
CA TYR A 170 -12.92 15.75 6.23
C TYR A 170 -12.65 17.10 5.57
N ASP A 171 -11.42 17.58 5.65
CA ASP A 171 -11.00 18.80 4.98
C ASP A 171 -10.18 18.52 3.71
N ALA A 172 -9.56 17.34 3.62
CA ALA A 172 -9.00 16.84 2.38
C ALA A 172 -9.11 15.32 2.26
N VAL A 173 -9.45 14.85 1.07
CA VAL A 173 -9.37 13.44 0.69
C VAL A 173 -8.53 13.31 -0.55
N PHE A 174 -7.50 12.47 -0.48
CA PHE A 174 -6.71 12.09 -1.65
C PHE A 174 -6.81 10.60 -1.93
N LEU A 175 -6.95 10.25 -3.21
CA LEU A 175 -7.08 8.87 -3.64
C LEU A 175 -6.47 8.59 -5.02
N SER A 176 -6.43 7.30 -5.36
CA SER A 176 -5.85 6.77 -6.58
C SER A 176 -6.89 6.00 -7.38
N PRO A 177 -7.58 6.62 -8.36
CA PRO A 177 -8.61 5.93 -9.13
C PRO A 177 -8.06 4.73 -9.92
N HIS A 178 -6.77 4.64 -10.22
CA HIS A 178 -6.16 3.44 -10.83
C HIS A 178 -6.30 2.14 -10.01
N LYS A 179 -6.71 2.24 -8.75
CA LYS A 179 -7.04 1.10 -7.90
C LYS A 179 -8.51 0.69 -7.96
N PHE A 180 -9.35 1.45 -8.65
CA PHE A 180 -10.74 1.12 -8.92
C PHE A 180 -10.78 0.22 -10.16
N PRO A 181 -11.75 -0.71 -10.26
CA PRO A 181 -12.03 -1.41 -11.51
C PRO A 181 -12.24 -0.43 -12.68
N GLY A 182 -11.50 -0.62 -13.77
CA GLY A 182 -11.51 0.28 -14.94
C GLY A 182 -10.69 1.57 -14.80
N GLY A 183 -10.08 1.81 -13.63
CA GLY A 183 -9.31 3.01 -13.33
C GLY A 183 -7.87 3.11 -13.87
N PRO A 184 -7.16 2.06 -14.32
CA PRO A 184 -5.81 2.25 -14.87
C PRO A 184 -5.75 3.33 -15.96
N GLY A 185 -4.80 4.26 -15.84
CA GLY A 185 -4.64 5.43 -16.73
C GLY A 185 -5.34 6.73 -16.26
N THR A 186 -5.94 6.76 -15.07
CA THR A 186 -6.54 7.94 -14.45
C THR A 186 -5.53 8.83 -13.71
N PRO A 187 -5.83 10.13 -13.51
CA PRO A 187 -5.06 10.99 -12.63
C PRO A 187 -5.31 10.65 -11.16
N GLY A 188 -4.47 11.13 -10.26
CA GLY A 188 -4.77 11.24 -8.83
C GLY A 188 -5.86 12.28 -8.58
N LEU A 189 -6.59 12.13 -7.48
CA LEU A 189 -7.63 13.08 -7.10
C LEU A 189 -7.31 13.67 -5.74
N LEU A 190 -7.45 14.99 -5.63
CA LEU A 190 -7.49 15.74 -4.38
C LEU A 190 -8.85 16.44 -4.30
N LEU A 191 -9.71 16.01 -3.40
CA LEU A 191 -10.88 16.76 -2.99
C LEU A 191 -10.52 17.49 -1.69
N MET A 192 -10.70 18.80 -1.63
CA MET A 192 -10.34 19.58 -0.44
C MET A 192 -11.33 20.70 -0.18
N ASN A 193 -11.49 21.08 1.08
CA ASN A 193 -12.17 22.30 1.46
C ASN A 193 -11.36 23.52 0.96
N ARG A 194 -12.05 24.51 0.42
CA ARG A 194 -11.44 25.74 -0.11
C ARG A 194 -10.67 26.54 0.94
N SER A 195 -10.94 26.37 2.24
CA SER A 195 -10.16 27.00 3.32
C SER A 195 -8.70 26.56 3.37
N LEU A 196 -8.37 25.39 2.80
CA LEU A 196 -7.00 24.91 2.66
C LEU A 196 -6.26 25.56 1.48
N TYR A 197 -6.96 26.21 0.56
CA TYR A 197 -6.34 26.88 -0.59
C TYR A 197 -5.76 28.24 -0.17
N ARG A 198 -4.43 28.34 -0.10
CA ARG A 198 -3.73 29.56 0.34
C ARG A 198 -3.21 30.43 -0.81
N LEU A 199 -3.53 30.06 -2.06
CA LEU A 199 -3.03 30.74 -3.26
C LEU A 199 -4.09 31.62 -3.95
N ALA A 200 -5.21 31.94 -3.30
CA ALA A 200 -6.31 32.70 -3.91
C ALA A 200 -5.84 34.02 -4.55
N SER A 201 -4.94 34.74 -3.88
CA SER A 201 -4.34 35.99 -4.34
C SER A 201 -2.90 35.85 -4.84
N LEU A 202 -2.45 34.62 -5.11
CA LEU A 202 -1.08 34.32 -5.52
C LEU A 202 -1.09 33.50 -6.83
N PRO A 203 0.03 33.39 -7.55
CA PRO A 203 0.11 32.47 -8.67
C PRO A 203 -0.29 31.04 -8.27
N PRO A 204 -1.04 30.30 -9.12
CA PRO A 204 -1.42 28.91 -8.85
C PRO A 204 -0.19 28.01 -8.83
N THR A 205 -0.36 26.75 -8.41
CA THR A 205 0.79 25.82 -8.29
C THR A 205 1.50 25.58 -9.62
N THR A 206 0.76 25.64 -10.73
CA THR A 206 1.28 25.54 -12.08
C THR A 206 0.75 26.71 -12.91
N CYS A 207 1.61 27.67 -13.22
CA CYS A 207 1.26 28.78 -14.11
C CYS A 207 1.32 28.33 -15.57
N GLY A 208 0.25 28.59 -16.34
CA GLY A 208 0.21 28.26 -17.76
C GLY A 208 -1.06 28.72 -18.45
N GLY A 209 -1.17 28.42 -19.74
CA GLY A 209 -2.41 28.70 -20.49
C GLY A 209 -3.62 28.06 -19.82
N GLY A 210 -4.77 28.74 -19.86
CA GLY A 210 -6.00 28.27 -19.21
C GLY A 210 -6.15 28.62 -17.74
N THR A 211 -5.13 29.18 -17.08
CA THR A 211 -5.20 29.59 -15.65
C THR A 211 -5.37 31.09 -15.42
N VAL A 212 -5.35 31.88 -16.50
CA VAL A 212 -5.30 33.35 -16.48
C VAL A 212 -6.51 33.95 -17.18
N ALA A 213 -7.03 35.04 -16.62
CA ALA A 213 -7.95 35.94 -17.29
C ALA A 213 -7.21 36.97 -18.16
N TYR A 214 -6.03 37.42 -17.72
CA TYR A 214 -5.22 38.42 -18.42
C TYR A 214 -3.74 38.29 -18.12
N VAL A 215 -2.89 38.47 -19.13
CA VAL A 215 -1.42 38.54 -19.02
C VAL A 215 -0.94 39.64 -19.95
N ASN A 216 0.01 40.46 -19.51
CA ASN A 216 0.69 41.42 -20.37
C ASN A 216 2.21 41.14 -20.46
N ALA A 217 2.90 41.89 -21.32
CA ALA A 217 4.33 41.70 -21.57
C ALA A 217 5.25 42.54 -20.67
N ARG A 218 4.71 43.26 -19.68
CA ARG A 218 5.44 44.31 -18.93
C ARG A 218 5.75 43.93 -17.49
N SER A 219 4.77 43.42 -16.74
CA SER A 219 4.92 43.09 -15.33
C SER A 219 4.18 41.81 -14.97
N GLU A 220 4.76 41.04 -14.06
CA GLU A 220 4.08 39.89 -13.45
C GLU A 220 2.92 40.33 -12.55
N ASP A 221 3.02 41.49 -11.91
CA ASP A 221 2.00 42.05 -11.00
C ASP A 221 0.67 42.35 -11.71
N ASP A 222 0.71 42.56 -13.03
CA ASP A 222 -0.48 42.83 -13.85
C ASP A 222 -1.19 41.52 -14.29
N THR A 223 -0.65 40.35 -13.94
CA THR A 223 -1.23 39.06 -14.30
C THR A 223 -2.49 38.81 -13.46
N VAL A 224 -3.62 38.62 -14.14
CA VAL A 224 -4.88 38.27 -13.49
C VAL A 224 -5.15 36.79 -13.67
N TYR A 225 -5.07 36.02 -12.59
CA TYR A 225 -5.44 34.61 -12.56
C TYR A 225 -6.95 34.42 -12.37
N LEU A 226 -7.50 33.29 -12.84
CA LEU A 226 -8.93 32.96 -12.68
C LEU A 226 -9.31 32.82 -11.21
N ASP A 227 -10.51 33.18 -10.77
CA ASP A 227 -10.89 33.07 -9.35
C ASP A 227 -11.22 31.64 -8.89
N ASP A 228 -11.71 30.78 -9.81
CA ASP A 228 -12.12 29.42 -9.46
C ASP A 228 -10.92 28.50 -9.22
N VAL A 229 -10.87 27.89 -8.03
CA VAL A 229 -9.77 27.02 -7.58
C VAL A 229 -9.56 25.82 -8.50
N GLU A 230 -10.63 25.22 -9.04
CA GLU A 230 -10.51 24.04 -9.89
C GLU A 230 -9.93 24.43 -11.26
N GLU A 231 -10.35 25.57 -11.83
CA GLU A 231 -9.84 26.07 -13.11
C GLU A 231 -8.38 26.57 -12.99
N ARG A 232 -8.02 27.23 -11.89
CA ARG A 232 -6.62 27.69 -11.62
C ARG A 232 -5.61 26.55 -11.57
N GLU A 233 -6.04 25.38 -11.10
CA GLU A 233 -5.16 24.24 -10.83
C GLU A 233 -5.14 23.20 -11.97
N ASP A 234 -5.86 23.49 -13.06
CA ASP A 234 -6.02 22.67 -14.27
C ASP A 234 -5.26 23.27 -15.47
N ALA A 235 -4.00 23.68 -15.22
CA ALA A 235 -3.17 24.39 -16.19
C ALA A 235 -2.90 23.61 -17.49
N GLY A 236 -2.91 24.35 -18.60
CA GLY A 236 -2.73 23.81 -19.95
C GLY A 236 -3.98 23.11 -20.47
N THR A 237 -3.80 22.23 -21.46
CA THR A 237 -4.90 21.35 -21.89
C THR A 237 -5.12 20.31 -20.79
N PRO A 238 -6.32 20.25 -20.19
CA PRO A 238 -6.55 19.34 -19.07
C PRO A 238 -6.51 17.88 -19.51
N PRO A 239 -6.33 16.93 -18.58
CA PRO A 239 -6.28 15.51 -18.90
C PRO A 239 -7.68 14.92 -19.24
N ILE A 240 -8.30 15.41 -20.32
CA ILE A 240 -9.70 15.16 -20.71
C ILE A 240 -10.09 13.68 -20.61
N THR A 241 -9.37 12.81 -21.31
CA THR A 241 -9.68 11.37 -21.35
C THR A 241 -9.47 10.69 -20.01
N GLN A 242 -8.48 11.16 -19.24
CA GLN A 242 -8.18 10.59 -17.92
C GLN A 242 -9.24 11.01 -16.89
N LYS A 243 -9.76 12.25 -16.95
CA LYS A 243 -10.89 12.73 -16.13
C LYS A 243 -12.17 11.93 -16.41
N VAL A 244 -12.48 11.73 -17.69
CA VAL A 244 -13.64 10.91 -18.11
C VAL A 244 -13.50 9.47 -17.61
N ARG A 245 -12.32 8.86 -17.77
CA ARG A 245 -12.05 7.51 -17.27
C ARG A 245 -12.18 7.41 -15.75
N ALA A 246 -11.74 8.42 -15.01
CA ALA A 246 -11.90 8.45 -13.55
C ALA A 246 -13.38 8.42 -13.17
N SER A 247 -14.21 9.24 -13.82
CA SER A 247 -15.66 9.25 -13.59
C SER A 247 -16.31 7.89 -13.91
N LEU A 248 -15.89 7.22 -15.00
CA LEU A 248 -16.38 5.87 -15.32
C LEU A 248 -16.00 4.84 -14.26
N ALA A 249 -14.80 4.92 -13.67
CA ALA A 249 -14.39 4.03 -12.60
C ALA A 249 -15.25 4.21 -11.33
N PHE A 250 -15.61 5.46 -11.00
CA PHE A 250 -16.59 5.74 -9.94
C PHE A 250 -17.99 5.24 -10.32
N TRP A 251 -18.37 5.31 -11.58
CA TRP A 251 -19.66 4.80 -12.07
C TRP A 251 -19.79 3.29 -11.94
N VAL A 252 -18.73 2.53 -12.25
CA VAL A 252 -18.69 1.08 -12.00
C VAL A 252 -18.90 0.78 -10.52
N LYS A 253 -18.22 1.51 -9.61
CA LYS A 253 -18.40 1.35 -8.16
C LYS A 253 -19.83 1.65 -7.71
N GLU A 254 -20.43 2.76 -8.17
CA GLU A 254 -21.81 3.13 -7.87
C GLU A 254 -22.79 2.07 -8.38
N HIS A 255 -22.58 1.56 -9.60
CA HIS A 255 -23.40 0.54 -10.24
C HIS A 255 -23.39 -0.80 -9.48
N VAL A 256 -22.22 -1.26 -9.02
CA VAL A 256 -22.13 -2.47 -8.17
C VAL A 256 -22.82 -2.24 -6.82
N GLY A 257 -22.72 -1.02 -6.28
CA GLY A 257 -23.36 -0.61 -5.04
C GLY A 257 -22.52 -0.88 -3.79
N LEU A 258 -22.40 0.13 -2.93
CA LEU A 258 -21.58 0.09 -1.71
C LEU A 258 -22.00 -1.03 -0.75
N GLY A 259 -23.29 -1.31 -0.61
CA GLY A 259 -23.79 -2.37 0.27
C GLY A 259 -23.33 -3.76 -0.17
N ALA A 260 -23.39 -4.04 -1.47
CA ALA A 260 -22.93 -5.32 -2.04
C ALA A 260 -21.41 -5.49 -1.89
N ILE A 261 -20.64 -4.43 -2.17
CA ILE A 261 -19.19 -4.41 -1.97
C ILE A 261 -18.87 -4.66 -0.49
N ALA A 262 -19.46 -3.89 0.43
CA ALA A 262 -19.18 -4.01 1.86
C ALA A 262 -19.49 -5.40 2.41
N LEU A 263 -20.58 -6.05 1.96
CA LEU A 263 -20.92 -7.40 2.36
C LEU A 263 -19.87 -8.41 1.87
N ARG A 264 -19.51 -8.38 0.58
CA ARG A 264 -18.54 -9.32 0.01
C ARG A 264 -17.14 -9.15 0.59
N GLU A 265 -16.68 -7.92 0.75
CA GLU A 265 -15.38 -7.61 1.38
C GLU A 265 -15.34 -8.15 2.81
N ARG A 266 -16.42 -7.99 3.58
CA ARG A 266 -16.52 -8.56 4.94
C ARG A 266 -16.48 -10.08 4.93
N VAL A 267 -17.25 -10.73 4.06
CA VAL A 267 -17.26 -12.19 3.95
C VAL A 267 -15.88 -12.73 3.57
N HIS A 268 -15.19 -12.11 2.62
CA HIS A 268 -13.82 -12.48 2.24
C HIS A 268 -12.83 -12.26 3.39
N ALA A 269 -12.92 -11.12 4.09
CA ALA A 269 -12.04 -10.83 5.22
C ALA A 269 -12.22 -11.85 6.35
N ASP A 270 -13.46 -12.13 6.76
CA ASP A 270 -13.76 -13.06 7.85
C ASP A 270 -13.35 -14.50 7.48
N ALA A 271 -13.65 -14.94 6.25
CA ALA A 271 -13.30 -16.27 5.77
C ALA A 271 -11.77 -16.46 5.65
N ALA A 272 -11.07 -15.50 5.05
CA ALA A 272 -9.62 -15.57 4.89
C ALA A 272 -8.91 -15.48 6.24
N MET A 273 -9.36 -14.61 7.16
CA MET A 273 -8.79 -14.54 8.51
C MET A 273 -8.92 -15.87 9.24
N ARG A 274 -10.13 -16.46 9.29
CA ARG A 274 -10.36 -17.76 9.92
C ARG A 274 -9.48 -18.86 9.31
N TRP A 275 -9.38 -18.90 7.99
CA TRP A 275 -8.54 -19.87 7.28
C TRP A 275 -7.07 -19.71 7.64
N LEU A 276 -6.52 -18.50 7.51
CA LEU A 276 -5.09 -18.23 7.75
C LEU A 276 -4.70 -18.47 9.21
N LEU A 277 -5.57 -18.16 10.18
CA LEU A 277 -5.32 -18.42 11.60
C LEU A 277 -5.38 -19.90 11.97
N SER A 278 -6.07 -20.72 11.18
CA SER A 278 -6.10 -22.18 11.42
C SER A 278 -4.78 -22.88 11.07
N ASN A 279 -3.91 -22.22 10.30
CA ASN A 279 -2.62 -22.77 9.89
C ASN A 279 -1.47 -22.23 10.79
N PRO A 280 -0.86 -23.07 11.66
CA PRO A 280 0.19 -22.65 12.59
C PRO A 280 1.52 -22.27 11.91
N ALA A 281 1.68 -22.62 10.62
CA ALA A 281 2.83 -22.19 9.82
C ALA A 281 2.65 -20.78 9.24
N VAL A 282 1.45 -20.19 9.32
CA VAL A 282 1.16 -18.85 8.80
C VAL A 282 1.01 -17.87 9.96
N LYS A 283 1.76 -16.76 9.92
CA LYS A 283 1.59 -15.64 10.84
C LYS A 283 1.04 -14.44 10.08
N VAL A 284 -0.22 -14.10 10.31
CA VAL A 284 -0.83 -12.86 9.83
C VAL A 284 -0.20 -11.66 10.55
N LEU A 285 0.14 -10.61 9.82
CA LEU A 285 0.69 -9.37 10.36
C LEU A 285 -0.42 -8.35 10.65
N GLY A 286 -0.21 -7.55 11.69
CA GLY A 286 -1.18 -6.57 12.20
C GLY A 286 -2.21 -7.19 13.15
N SER A 287 -3.09 -6.36 13.69
CA SER A 287 -4.15 -6.77 14.64
C SER A 287 -5.14 -7.74 14.00
N VAL A 288 -5.25 -8.96 14.54
CA VAL A 288 -6.15 -10.00 14.02
C VAL A 288 -7.63 -9.76 14.37
N GLU A 289 -7.90 -8.84 15.29
CA GLU A 289 -9.25 -8.50 15.77
C GLU A 289 -9.79 -7.24 15.08
N ALA A 290 -8.90 -6.34 14.65
CA ALA A 290 -9.30 -5.11 13.99
C ALA A 290 -10.06 -5.37 12.68
N ARG A 291 -11.13 -4.59 12.46
CA ARG A 291 -11.85 -4.57 11.19
C ARG A 291 -10.87 -4.24 10.06
N ARG A 292 -10.93 -5.05 8.99
CA ARG A 292 -10.07 -4.89 7.82
C ARG A 292 -10.79 -5.08 6.50
N LEU A 293 -10.27 -4.46 5.45
CA LEU A 293 -10.43 -4.94 4.09
C LEU A 293 -9.64 -6.25 3.93
N PRO A 294 -10.03 -7.14 3.00
CA PRO A 294 -9.42 -8.45 2.75
C PRO A 294 -8.04 -8.33 2.08
N ILE A 295 -7.15 -7.58 2.70
CA ILE A 295 -5.74 -7.40 2.36
C ILE A 295 -4.95 -8.07 3.48
N PHE A 296 -4.27 -9.17 3.17
CA PHE A 296 -3.58 -9.98 4.16
C PHE A 296 -2.09 -9.98 3.88
N SER A 297 -1.34 -9.45 4.84
CA SER A 297 0.12 -9.58 4.90
C SER A 297 0.47 -10.68 5.88
N PHE A 298 1.30 -11.62 5.48
CA PHE A 298 1.64 -12.77 6.31
C PHE A 298 3.07 -13.25 6.09
N LEU A 299 3.58 -13.94 7.10
CA LEU A 299 4.83 -14.69 7.07
C LEU A 299 4.50 -16.17 7.02
N VAL A 300 5.34 -16.93 6.31
CA VAL A 300 5.26 -18.39 6.25
C VAL A 300 6.47 -18.96 6.95
N TYR A 301 6.26 -19.74 7.99
CA TYR A 301 7.32 -20.43 8.69
C TYR A 301 7.27 -21.92 8.34
N PRO A 302 8.34 -22.48 7.77
CA PRO A 302 8.32 -23.88 7.36
C PRO A 302 8.16 -24.82 8.56
N GLY A 303 7.57 -25.99 8.31
CA GLY A 303 7.55 -27.11 9.26
C GLY A 303 8.97 -27.64 9.49
N GLY A 304 9.33 -27.89 10.75
CA GLY A 304 10.65 -28.36 11.15
C GLY A 304 10.75 -28.49 12.67
N ASP A 305 11.56 -29.44 13.13
CA ASP A 305 11.62 -29.92 14.51
C ASP A 305 11.92 -28.79 15.52
N THR A 306 10.99 -28.57 16.44
CA THR A 306 11.14 -27.67 17.59
C THR A 306 12.22 -28.12 18.59
N THR A 307 12.83 -29.30 18.38
CA THR A 307 13.86 -29.87 19.25
C THR A 307 15.30 -29.52 18.84
N LEU A 308 15.52 -28.83 17.72
CA LEU A 308 16.85 -28.32 17.29
C LEU A 308 17.29 -27.10 18.14
N GLY A 309 17.46 -27.32 19.45
CA GLY A 309 18.15 -26.46 20.38
C GLY A 309 17.49 -25.09 20.62
N ARG A 310 17.39 -24.70 21.90
CA ARG A 310 16.95 -23.38 22.38
C ARG A 310 17.78 -22.16 21.88
N ARG A 311 18.54 -22.27 20.77
CA ARG A 311 19.53 -21.27 20.31
C ARG A 311 19.35 -20.75 18.88
N ARG A 312 18.50 -21.31 18.01
CA ARG A 312 18.25 -20.74 16.67
C ARG A 312 16.82 -20.20 16.51
N ARG A 313 16.71 -18.93 16.16
CA ARG A 313 15.44 -18.23 15.90
C ARG A 313 14.73 -18.91 14.72
N ARG A 314 13.46 -19.31 14.88
CA ARG A 314 12.65 -19.83 13.75
C ARG A 314 12.47 -18.71 12.72
N LEU A 315 13.05 -18.87 11.54
CA LEU A 315 12.98 -17.86 10.46
C LEU A 315 11.85 -18.21 9.47
N PRO A 316 11.11 -17.20 8.97
CA PRO A 316 10.14 -17.40 7.92
C PRO A 316 10.83 -17.59 6.56
N LEU A 317 10.13 -18.16 5.59
CA LEU A 317 10.49 -18.06 4.18
C LEU A 317 10.48 -16.59 3.74
N HIS A 318 11.40 -16.22 2.86
CA HIS A 318 11.47 -14.86 2.32
C HIS A 318 10.16 -14.48 1.59
N GLY A 319 9.57 -13.32 1.89
CA GLY A 319 8.26 -12.95 1.37
C GLY A 319 8.15 -12.90 -0.16
N ARG A 320 9.24 -12.54 -0.87
CA ARG A 320 9.28 -12.61 -2.34
C ARG A 320 9.44 -14.04 -2.87
N PHE A 321 10.03 -14.94 -2.09
CA PHE A 321 10.10 -16.35 -2.47
C PHE A 321 8.73 -17.00 -2.43
N VAL A 322 7.98 -16.80 -1.33
CA VAL A 322 6.60 -17.26 -1.22
C VAL A 322 5.75 -16.70 -2.36
N ALA A 323 5.83 -15.39 -2.65
CA ALA A 323 5.12 -14.80 -3.78
C ALA A 323 5.54 -15.39 -5.14
N LYS A 324 6.83 -15.74 -5.30
CA LYS A 324 7.35 -16.38 -6.50
C LYS A 324 6.81 -17.80 -6.66
N LEU A 325 6.72 -18.58 -5.59
CA LEU A 325 6.10 -19.92 -5.61
C LEU A 325 4.60 -19.85 -5.94
N MET A 326 3.88 -18.89 -5.35
CA MET A 326 2.46 -18.66 -5.68
C MET A 326 2.25 -18.40 -7.17
N ASN A 327 3.14 -17.62 -7.79
CA ASN A 327 3.09 -17.37 -9.23
C ASN A 327 3.48 -18.60 -10.06
N ASP A 328 4.61 -19.24 -9.75
CA ASP A 328 5.21 -20.26 -10.61
C ASP A 328 4.46 -21.59 -10.57
N LEU A 329 3.85 -21.93 -9.43
CA LEU A 329 3.12 -23.18 -9.26
C LEU A 329 1.62 -23.04 -9.54
N PHE A 330 1.03 -21.86 -9.26
CA PHE A 330 -0.43 -21.69 -9.25
C PHE A 330 -0.92 -20.55 -10.13
N GLY A 331 -0.04 -19.76 -10.75
CA GLY A 331 -0.42 -18.57 -11.52
C GLY A 331 -0.99 -17.43 -10.67
N ILE A 332 -0.80 -17.47 -9.34
CA ILE A 332 -1.37 -16.49 -8.41
C ILE A 332 -0.43 -15.30 -8.25
N GLN A 333 -0.95 -14.10 -8.50
CA GLN A 333 -0.21 -12.85 -8.36
C GLN A 333 -0.25 -12.30 -6.92
N ALA A 334 0.66 -12.78 -6.09
CA ALA A 334 0.94 -12.18 -4.77
C ALA A 334 2.02 -11.09 -4.86
N ARG A 335 2.21 -10.32 -3.79
CA ARG A 335 3.32 -9.36 -3.68
C ARG A 335 4.24 -9.69 -2.51
N GLY A 336 5.56 -9.65 -2.75
CA GLY A 336 6.57 -9.81 -1.71
C GLY A 336 7.33 -8.51 -1.40
N GLY A 337 7.54 -8.20 -0.13
CA GLY A 337 8.32 -7.03 0.33
C GLY A 337 7.62 -6.25 1.44
N CYS A 338 7.98 -4.98 1.62
CA CYS A 338 7.45 -4.12 2.69
C CYS A 338 6.33 -3.16 2.26
N GLY A 339 5.74 -3.37 1.08
CA GLY A 339 4.51 -2.69 0.64
C GLY A 339 4.53 -1.15 0.62
N CYS A 340 5.70 -0.51 0.47
CA CYS A 340 5.86 0.95 0.58
C CYS A 340 5.35 1.52 1.93
N ALA A 341 5.48 0.72 2.99
CA ALA A 341 5.12 1.08 4.37
C ALA A 341 6.23 0.60 5.32
N SER A 342 7.51 0.78 4.93
CA SER A 342 8.65 0.22 5.66
C SER A 342 8.70 0.55 7.16
N PRO A 343 8.39 1.77 7.64
CA PRO A 343 8.36 2.03 9.08
C PRO A 343 7.33 1.16 9.82
N TYR A 344 6.13 1.00 9.27
CA TYR A 344 5.15 0.07 9.80
C TYR A 344 5.61 -1.39 9.68
N GLY A 345 6.26 -1.74 8.57
CA GLY A 345 6.90 -3.03 8.38
C GLY A 345 7.97 -3.33 9.44
N HIS A 346 8.73 -2.33 9.88
CA HIS A 346 9.70 -2.48 10.96
C HIS A 346 8.99 -2.79 12.29
N ALA A 347 7.93 -2.06 12.62
CA ALA A 347 7.11 -2.36 13.80
C ALA A 347 6.53 -3.78 13.76
N LEU A 348 5.94 -4.18 12.62
CA LEU A 348 5.34 -5.51 12.43
C LEU A 348 6.34 -6.67 12.52
N LEU A 349 7.60 -6.43 12.14
CA LEU A 349 8.66 -7.44 12.09
C LEU A 349 9.63 -7.35 13.28
N GLY A 350 9.39 -6.47 14.25
CA GLY A 350 10.26 -6.27 15.41
C GLY A 350 11.64 -5.70 15.05
N VAL A 351 11.72 -4.89 14.00
CA VAL A 351 12.96 -4.24 13.56
C VAL A 351 13.12 -2.92 14.31
N GLY A 352 13.86 -2.98 15.42
CA GLY A 352 14.27 -1.79 16.17
C GLY A 352 15.26 -0.90 15.40
N GLU A 353 15.57 0.26 15.97
CA GLU A 353 16.44 1.26 15.34
C GLU A 353 17.82 0.72 14.98
N GLU A 354 18.48 0.02 15.91
CA GLU A 354 19.83 -0.55 15.69
C GLU A 354 19.84 -1.52 14.50
N LEU A 355 18.89 -2.47 14.48
CA LEU A 355 18.75 -3.45 13.40
C LEU A 355 18.41 -2.75 12.08
N SER A 356 17.54 -1.74 12.10
CA SER A 356 17.21 -0.91 10.94
C SER A 356 18.45 -0.23 10.34
N LEU A 357 19.34 0.33 11.18
CA LEU A 357 20.57 0.98 10.73
C LEU A 357 21.59 -0.02 10.19
N ARG A 358 21.69 -1.23 10.76
CA ARG A 358 22.53 -2.31 10.23
C ARG A 358 22.02 -2.79 8.86
N ILE A 359 20.70 -2.95 8.70
CA ILE A 359 20.07 -3.25 7.40
C ILE A 359 20.36 -2.14 6.38
N ARG A 360 20.23 -0.86 6.78
CA ARG A 360 20.59 0.28 5.93
C ARG A 360 22.06 0.22 5.49
N SER A 361 22.98 -0.13 6.38
CA SER A 361 24.41 -0.28 6.06
C SER A 361 24.64 -1.34 4.99
N ALA A 362 24.00 -2.51 5.10
CA ALA A 362 24.08 -3.55 4.07
C ALA A 362 23.48 -3.11 2.73
N ILE A 363 22.36 -2.38 2.76
CA ILE A 363 21.74 -1.79 1.56
C ILE A 363 22.70 -0.82 0.86
N LEU A 364 23.42 0.02 1.61
CA LEU A 364 24.39 0.97 1.04
C LEU A 364 25.60 0.27 0.41
N LYS A 365 25.91 -0.96 0.84
CA LYS A 365 26.92 -1.82 0.21
C LYS A 365 26.40 -2.57 -1.04
N GLY A 366 25.15 -2.33 -1.43
CA GLY A 366 24.51 -2.94 -2.60
C GLY A 366 23.69 -4.20 -2.30
N TYR A 367 23.59 -4.64 -1.05
CA TYR A 367 22.81 -5.82 -0.67
C TYR A 367 21.35 -5.49 -0.41
N HIS A 368 20.56 -5.14 -1.43
CA HIS A 368 19.14 -4.84 -1.22
C HIS A 368 18.29 -6.06 -0.84
N GLY A 369 18.82 -7.28 -0.99
CA GLY A 369 18.16 -8.52 -0.61
C GLY A 369 17.89 -8.66 0.89
N VAL A 370 18.66 -7.99 1.75
CA VAL A 370 18.45 -8.04 3.22
C VAL A 370 17.19 -7.29 3.68
N LYS A 371 16.50 -6.58 2.78
CA LYS A 371 15.29 -5.83 3.12
C LYS A 371 14.23 -6.78 3.69
N PRO A 372 13.76 -6.55 4.93
CA PRO A 372 12.74 -7.38 5.51
C PRO A 372 11.41 -7.16 4.78
N GLY A 373 10.53 -8.15 4.85
CA GLY A 373 9.24 -8.09 4.18
C GLY A 373 8.40 -9.34 4.40
N TRP A 374 7.22 -9.32 3.81
CA TRP A 374 6.21 -10.36 3.93
C TRP A 374 5.63 -10.68 2.57
N THR A 375 4.71 -11.65 2.52
CA THR A 375 3.86 -11.91 1.37
C THR A 375 2.51 -11.27 1.61
N ARG A 376 1.97 -10.60 0.59
CA ARG A 376 0.66 -9.96 0.64
C ARG A 376 -0.24 -10.47 -0.48
N VAL A 377 -1.45 -10.85 -0.11
CA VAL A 377 -2.58 -11.14 -1.01
C VAL A 377 -3.73 -10.19 -0.71
N SER A 378 -4.59 -9.96 -1.71
CA SER A 378 -5.78 -9.12 -1.56
C SER A 378 -6.92 -9.78 -2.33
N PHE A 379 -8.09 -9.89 -1.72
CA PHE A 379 -9.26 -10.52 -2.34
C PHE A 379 -10.26 -9.43 -2.72
N ALA A 380 -10.51 -9.24 -4.01
CA ALA A 380 -11.49 -8.24 -4.44
C ALA A 380 -12.93 -8.77 -4.29
N TYR A 381 -13.90 -7.90 -4.05
CA TYR A 381 -15.34 -8.25 -3.99
C TYR A 381 -15.91 -8.93 -5.23
N TYR A 382 -15.22 -8.88 -6.37
CA TYR A 382 -15.62 -9.53 -7.62
C TYR A 382 -14.85 -10.83 -7.87
N LEU A 383 -14.07 -11.30 -6.90
CA LEU A 383 -13.35 -12.57 -6.97
C LEU A 383 -14.34 -13.75 -6.85
N PRO A 384 -14.31 -14.73 -7.77
CA PRO A 384 -15.14 -15.91 -7.66
C PRO A 384 -14.80 -16.75 -6.42
N PRO A 385 -15.79 -17.42 -5.77
CA PRO A 385 -15.54 -18.24 -4.58
C PRO A 385 -14.53 -19.38 -4.77
N GLU A 386 -14.49 -19.96 -5.96
CA GLU A 386 -13.53 -21.01 -6.35
C GLU A 386 -12.10 -20.48 -6.39
N GLU A 387 -11.87 -19.30 -6.98
CA GLU A 387 -10.55 -18.65 -6.97
C GLU A 387 -10.14 -18.25 -5.54
N PHE A 388 -11.08 -17.74 -4.75
CA PHE A 388 -10.84 -17.42 -3.34
C PHE A 388 -10.33 -18.65 -2.56
N ARG A 389 -11.00 -19.80 -2.69
CA ARG A 389 -10.56 -21.06 -2.04
C ARG A 389 -9.24 -21.56 -2.59
N PHE A 390 -9.04 -21.49 -3.91
CA PHE A 390 -7.79 -21.91 -4.54
C PHE A 390 -6.59 -21.11 -4.04
N ILE A 391 -6.74 -19.79 -3.89
CA ILE A 391 -5.67 -18.94 -3.34
C ILE A 391 -5.32 -19.32 -1.90
N LEU A 392 -6.32 -19.58 -1.06
CA LEU A 392 -6.10 -20.02 0.33
C LEU A 392 -5.43 -21.40 0.40
N ALA A 393 -5.87 -22.35 -0.43
CA ALA A 393 -5.25 -23.68 -0.53
C ALA A 393 -3.79 -23.60 -1.02
N ALA A 394 -3.49 -22.70 -1.96
CA ALA A 394 -2.11 -22.46 -2.41
C ALA A 394 -1.23 -21.87 -1.31
N ILE A 395 -1.78 -21.02 -0.42
CA ILE A 395 -1.05 -20.51 0.76
C ILE A 395 -0.73 -21.68 1.70
N ASP A 396 -1.68 -22.56 1.99
CA ASP A 396 -1.45 -23.74 2.83
C ASP A 396 -0.41 -24.68 2.22
N PHE A 397 -0.49 -24.91 0.91
CA PHE A 397 0.53 -25.69 0.20
C PHE A 397 1.92 -25.09 0.40
N VAL A 398 2.09 -23.79 0.17
CA VAL A 398 3.39 -23.13 0.34
C VAL A 398 3.83 -23.15 1.81
N ALA A 399 2.89 -23.07 2.75
CA ALA A 399 3.19 -23.20 4.17
C ALA A 399 3.70 -24.59 4.56
N ALA A 400 3.09 -25.64 4.01
CA ALA A 400 3.49 -27.02 4.25
C ALA A 400 4.79 -27.39 3.52
N HIS A 401 4.94 -26.99 2.26
CA HIS A 401 5.95 -27.55 1.36
C HIS A 401 6.90 -26.55 0.74
N GLY A 402 6.69 -25.24 0.92
CA GLY A 402 7.44 -24.19 0.22
C GLY A 402 8.96 -24.25 0.43
N HIS A 403 9.41 -24.68 1.61
CA HIS A 403 10.84 -24.82 1.90
C HIS A 403 11.54 -25.87 1.01
N ARG A 404 10.83 -26.92 0.58
CA ARG A 404 11.38 -27.99 -0.27
C ARG A 404 11.77 -27.48 -1.65
N PHE A 405 11.22 -26.33 -2.06
CA PHE A 405 11.52 -25.70 -3.35
C PHE A 405 12.77 -24.82 -3.33
N LEU A 406 13.34 -24.47 -2.16
CA LEU A 406 14.53 -23.61 -2.07
C LEU A 406 15.70 -24.06 -3.00
N PRO A 407 16.07 -25.35 -3.10
CA PRO A 407 17.13 -25.81 -4.03
C PRO A 407 16.91 -25.43 -5.49
N LEU A 408 15.64 -25.30 -5.91
CA LEU A 408 15.26 -25.04 -7.29
C LEU A 408 15.36 -23.56 -7.68
N TYR A 409 15.67 -22.67 -6.73
CA TYR A 409 15.75 -21.24 -6.99
C TYR A 409 17.09 -20.65 -6.55
N ASN A 410 17.46 -19.55 -7.18
CA ASN A 410 18.59 -18.73 -6.80
C ASN A 410 18.09 -17.44 -6.14
N PHE A 411 18.68 -17.08 -4.99
CA PHE A 411 18.46 -15.77 -4.39
C PHE A 411 19.55 -14.81 -4.84
N ASP A 412 19.13 -13.64 -5.31
CA ASP A 412 20.03 -12.54 -5.63
C ASP A 412 20.11 -11.59 -4.43
N TRP A 413 21.24 -11.60 -3.72
CA TRP A 413 21.48 -10.72 -2.57
C TRP A 413 21.52 -9.23 -2.93
N ALA A 414 21.82 -8.88 -4.18
CA ALA A 414 21.86 -7.50 -4.62
C ALA A 414 20.46 -6.93 -4.81
N THR A 415 19.52 -7.71 -5.35
CA THR A 415 18.16 -7.23 -5.69
C THR A 415 17.07 -7.73 -4.73
N GLY A 416 17.32 -8.87 -4.07
CA GLY A 416 16.35 -9.65 -3.31
C GLY A 416 15.38 -10.44 -4.19
N ASN A 417 15.71 -10.68 -5.45
CA ASN A 417 14.87 -11.43 -6.38
C ASN A 417 15.17 -12.93 -6.32
N TRP A 418 14.15 -13.73 -6.66
CA TRP A 418 14.23 -15.19 -6.75
C TRP A 418 14.07 -15.62 -8.20
N THR A 419 15.04 -16.37 -8.74
CA THR A 419 15.02 -16.86 -10.11
C THR A 419 15.08 -18.38 -10.15
N PHE A 420 14.28 -18.98 -11.03
CA PHE A 420 14.18 -20.43 -11.13
C PHE A 420 15.41 -21.02 -11.83
N ARG A 421 16.02 -22.04 -11.23
CA ARG A 421 17.23 -22.73 -11.74
C ARG A 421 16.83 -23.79 -12.77
N ARG A 422 16.67 -23.39 -14.03
CA ARG A 422 16.30 -24.30 -15.15
C ARG A 422 17.18 -25.56 -15.25
N ARG A 423 18.48 -25.48 -14.92
CA ARG A 423 19.41 -26.63 -14.96
C ARG A 423 19.21 -27.62 -13.79
N ALA A 424 18.92 -27.12 -12.58
CA ALA A 424 18.67 -27.96 -11.41
C ALA A 424 17.41 -28.83 -11.60
N VAL A 425 16.42 -28.30 -12.30
CA VAL A 425 15.16 -28.99 -12.60
C VAL A 425 15.37 -30.08 -13.64
N LYS A 426 16.12 -29.82 -14.71
CA LYS A 426 16.49 -30.86 -15.68
C LYS A 426 17.23 -32.00 -15.00
N HIS A 427 18.17 -31.69 -14.10
CA HIS A 427 18.89 -32.69 -13.31
C HIS A 427 17.92 -33.47 -12.40
N HIS A 428 17.04 -32.79 -11.66
CA HIS A 428 16.08 -33.44 -10.76
C HIS A 428 15.08 -34.33 -11.50
N LEU A 429 14.50 -33.85 -12.61
CA LEU A 429 13.60 -34.63 -13.47
C LEU A 429 14.32 -35.84 -14.07
N MET A 430 15.56 -35.68 -14.55
CA MET A 430 16.37 -36.80 -15.05
C MET A 430 16.74 -37.79 -13.94
N LEU A 431 17.02 -37.31 -12.73
CA LEU A 431 17.31 -38.15 -11.57
C LEU A 431 16.08 -38.96 -11.14
N GLU A 432 14.89 -38.35 -11.13
CA GLU A 432 13.62 -39.06 -10.89
C GLU A 432 13.33 -40.10 -11.98
N GLU A 433 13.53 -39.75 -13.26
CA GLU A 433 13.36 -40.68 -14.38
C GLU A 433 14.29 -41.90 -14.24
N LEU A 434 15.53 -41.68 -13.76
CA LEU A 434 16.51 -42.74 -13.51
C LEU A 434 16.19 -43.58 -12.26
N LEU A 435 15.66 -42.97 -11.20
CA LEU A 435 15.41 -43.64 -9.91
C LEU A 435 14.07 -44.38 -9.86
N HIS A 436 13.03 -43.90 -10.58
CA HIS A 436 11.67 -44.45 -10.48
C HIS A 436 11.20 -45.19 -11.73
N GLY A 437 11.98 -45.18 -12.82
CA GLY A 437 11.68 -45.94 -14.04
C GLY A 437 10.40 -45.48 -14.76
N HIS A 438 10.25 -45.84 -16.04
CA HIS A 438 9.09 -45.49 -16.86
C HIS A 438 7.78 -46.12 -16.33
N GLY A 439 7.12 -45.45 -15.41
CA GLY A 439 5.67 -45.51 -15.22
C GLY A 439 4.95 -44.59 -16.20
N SER A 440 5.31 -44.64 -17.49
CA SER A 440 4.64 -43.88 -18.54
C SER A 440 3.34 -44.58 -18.93
N SER A 441 2.26 -44.36 -18.17
CA SER A 441 0.95 -44.32 -18.83
C SER A 441 0.88 -42.98 -19.53
N ASN A 442 1.15 -43.02 -20.82
CA ASN A 442 1.00 -41.92 -21.74
C ASN A 442 -0.49 -41.59 -21.91
N THR A 443 -1.15 -41.05 -20.88
CA THR A 443 -2.47 -40.45 -21.01
C THR A 443 -2.29 -39.09 -21.64
N LYS A 444 -2.26 -39.08 -22.99
CA LYS A 444 -2.69 -37.92 -23.75
C LYS A 444 -4.06 -37.51 -23.21
N MET A 445 -4.12 -36.42 -22.44
CA MET A 445 -5.37 -35.71 -22.20
C MET A 445 -5.88 -35.17 -23.53
N LYS A 446 -6.63 -36.02 -24.25
CA LYS A 446 -7.59 -35.62 -25.27
C LYS A 446 -8.97 -35.80 -24.66
N GLY A 447 -9.66 -34.69 -24.47
CA GLY A 447 -11.02 -34.58 -23.90
C GLY A 447 -10.97 -33.58 -22.74
N SER A 448 -11.83 -32.58 -22.59
CA SER A 448 -13.07 -32.19 -23.28
C SER A 448 -13.17 -30.66 -23.15
N LYS A 449 -13.72 -29.97 -24.15
CA LYS A 449 -14.07 -28.54 -24.03
C LYS A 449 -15.30 -28.41 -23.13
N THR A 450 -15.12 -28.57 -21.81
CA THR A 450 -15.97 -28.13 -20.69
C THR A 450 -15.46 -28.67 -19.34
N ALA A 451 -14.16 -28.59 -19.06
CA ALA A 451 -13.70 -28.77 -17.67
C ALA A 451 -13.98 -27.46 -16.91
N GLY A 452 -14.78 -27.53 -15.84
CA GLY A 452 -15.06 -26.38 -14.99
C GLY A 452 -13.77 -25.87 -14.33
N ASP A 453 -13.76 -24.60 -13.88
CA ASP A 453 -12.54 -24.03 -13.28
C ASP A 453 -12.08 -24.76 -12.01
N SER A 454 -12.97 -25.49 -11.33
CA SER A 454 -12.64 -26.36 -10.19
C SER A 454 -11.65 -27.47 -10.55
N ASP A 455 -11.89 -28.20 -11.65
CA ASP A 455 -11.03 -29.31 -12.09
C ASP A 455 -9.61 -28.83 -12.43
N LYS A 456 -9.48 -27.57 -12.91
CA LYS A 456 -8.18 -26.97 -13.19
C LYS A 456 -7.40 -26.66 -11.93
N PHE A 457 -8.06 -26.09 -10.92
CA PHE A 457 -7.42 -25.73 -9.65
C PHE A 457 -6.91 -26.94 -8.87
N GLU A 458 -7.68 -28.03 -8.86
CA GLU A 458 -7.24 -29.31 -8.29
C GLU A 458 -5.99 -29.84 -9.00
N GLY A 459 -5.97 -29.81 -10.34
CA GLY A 459 -4.80 -30.22 -11.12
C GLY A 459 -3.51 -29.45 -10.79
N TYR A 460 -3.59 -28.14 -10.52
CA TYR A 460 -2.43 -27.36 -10.06
C TYR A 460 -1.94 -27.81 -8.68
N LEU A 461 -2.84 -28.07 -7.73
CA LEU A 461 -2.50 -28.52 -6.38
C LEU A 461 -1.89 -29.93 -6.39
N GLU A 462 -2.46 -30.85 -7.17
CA GLU A 462 -1.94 -32.21 -7.33
C GLU A 462 -0.54 -32.21 -7.95
N PHE A 463 -0.35 -31.46 -9.03
CA PHE A 463 0.95 -31.32 -9.67
C PHE A 463 2.00 -30.75 -8.71
N ALA A 464 1.67 -29.65 -8.03
CA ALA A 464 2.57 -29.03 -7.06
C ALA A 464 2.92 -29.99 -5.92
N THR A 465 1.95 -30.78 -5.44
CA THR A 465 2.15 -31.80 -4.40
C THR A 465 3.07 -32.90 -4.87
N LYS A 466 2.89 -33.43 -6.08
CA LYS A 466 3.80 -34.42 -6.65
C LYS A 466 5.24 -33.90 -6.72
N VAL A 467 5.42 -32.68 -7.22
CA VAL A 467 6.76 -32.05 -7.28
C VAL A 467 7.33 -31.85 -5.88
N ALA A 468 6.55 -31.33 -4.93
CA ALA A 468 7.00 -31.16 -3.56
C ALA A 468 7.48 -32.48 -2.95
N LEU A 469 6.68 -33.54 -3.06
CA LEU A 469 6.99 -34.86 -2.50
C LEU A 469 8.26 -35.49 -3.08
N SER A 470 8.65 -35.14 -4.32
CA SER A 470 9.92 -35.58 -4.93
C SER A 470 11.17 -34.89 -4.40
N LEU A 471 11.03 -33.71 -3.77
CA LEU A 471 12.16 -32.88 -3.34
C LEU A 471 12.61 -33.26 -1.93
N PRO A 472 13.88 -33.07 -1.54
CA PRO A 472 14.31 -33.34 -0.16
C PRO A 472 13.50 -32.55 0.89
N GLU A 473 13.25 -33.17 2.05
CA GLU A 473 12.57 -32.52 3.20
C GLU A 473 13.45 -31.44 3.83
N THR A 474 14.74 -31.72 3.99
CA THR A 474 15.74 -30.79 4.51
C THR A 474 16.61 -30.25 3.38
N CYS A 475 16.81 -28.95 3.37
CA CYS A 475 17.74 -28.26 2.46
C CYS A 475 18.76 -27.48 3.28
N ASP A 476 20.02 -27.54 2.84
CA ASP A 476 21.09 -26.66 3.30
C ASP A 476 20.72 -25.21 2.97
N GLU A 477 20.87 -24.32 3.95
CA GLU A 477 20.64 -22.89 3.76
C GLU A 477 21.70 -22.32 2.82
N GLN A 478 21.32 -21.38 1.95
CA GLN A 478 22.28 -20.67 1.13
C GLN A 478 23.26 -19.90 2.03
N GLN A 479 24.55 -19.97 1.70
CA GLN A 479 25.55 -19.20 2.42
C GLN A 479 25.28 -17.70 2.28
N VAL A 480 25.16 -17.05 3.44
CA VAL A 480 25.12 -15.59 3.54
C VAL A 480 26.50 -15.06 3.12
N PRO A 481 26.58 -14.12 2.16
CA PRO A 481 27.85 -13.52 1.75
C PRO A 481 28.63 -12.96 2.95
N GLU A 482 29.96 -13.09 2.97
CA GLU A 482 30.82 -12.62 4.07
C GLU A 482 30.64 -11.13 4.41
N GLY A 483 30.22 -10.31 3.44
CA GLY A 483 29.95 -8.89 3.63
C GLY A 483 28.61 -8.56 4.32
N ILE A 484 27.78 -9.57 4.59
CA ILE A 484 26.48 -9.45 5.25
C ILE A 484 26.57 -10.09 6.62
N ASP A 485 26.19 -9.31 7.62
CA ASP A 485 26.02 -9.77 8.99
C ASP A 485 24.85 -10.77 9.09
N PRO A 486 25.06 -12.04 9.49
CA PRO A 486 23.99 -13.04 9.51
C PRO A 486 22.80 -12.66 10.40
N ASP A 487 23.01 -11.86 11.45
CA ASP A 487 21.94 -11.47 12.38
C ASP A 487 20.93 -10.50 11.76
N ILE A 488 21.27 -9.85 10.64
CA ILE A 488 20.34 -8.97 9.92
C ILE A 488 19.46 -9.72 8.92
N VAL A 489 19.71 -11.01 8.70
CA VAL A 489 18.94 -11.85 7.79
C VAL A 489 17.74 -12.43 8.53
N LEU A 490 16.57 -11.82 8.32
CA LEU A 490 15.36 -12.14 9.07
C LEU A 490 14.49 -13.23 8.42
N PHE A 491 15.06 -14.03 7.51
CA PHE A 491 14.36 -15.03 6.71
C PHE A 491 15.30 -16.17 6.30
N ARG A 492 14.73 -17.29 5.90
CA ARG A 492 15.46 -18.44 5.34
C ARG A 492 15.76 -18.22 3.85
N VAL A 493 16.96 -18.58 3.42
CA VAL A 493 17.46 -18.47 2.04
C VAL A 493 18.05 -19.79 1.57
#